data_AF-A0A6G3MN84-F1
#
_entry.id   AF-A0A6G3MN84-F1
#
_cell.length_a   1.000
_cell.length_b   1.000
_cell.length_c   1.000
_cell.angle_alpha   90.00
_cell.angle_beta   90.00
_cell.angle_gamma   90.00
#
_symmetry.space_group_name_H-M   'P 1'
#
loop_
_entity.id
_entity.type
_entity.pdbx_description
1 polymer ?
#
loop_
_entity_poly.entity_id
_entity_poly.type
_entity_poly.pdbx_seq_one_letter_code
_entity_poly.pdbx_strand_id
1 'polypeptide(L)'
;INDLINGLYYIHTSKIKFHGNLSSKNCFVDNRWILKIKEFGLLTLIEDNRYNENDCMYLTEGVCENCRNYLWKSPEFLQNIVNPMYNEQMSDIFSFGVILQECYTNRGPWEQQDSNI
;
A
#
# COMPACT_ATOMS: atom_id res chain seq x y z
N ILE A 1 6.66 13.08 -7.16
CA ILE A 1 5.35 13.16 -6.45
C ILE A 1 4.19 13.32 -7.44
N ASN A 2 4.21 14.32 -8.34
CA ASN A 2 3.12 14.54 -9.31
C ASN A 2 2.76 13.30 -10.15
N ASP A 3 3.76 12.57 -10.62
CA ASP A 3 3.55 11.32 -11.38
C ASP A 3 2.72 10.28 -10.59
N LEU A 4 2.98 10.13 -9.29
CA LEU A 4 2.26 9.19 -8.44
C LEU A 4 0.81 9.64 -8.22
N ILE A 5 0.58 10.94 -8.02
CA ILE A 5 -0.77 11.51 -7.90
C ILE A 5 -1.57 11.28 -9.19
N ASN A 6 -0.98 11.60 -10.34
CA ASN A 6 -1.62 11.44 -11.64
C ASN A 6 -1.89 9.97 -11.97
N GLY A 7 -0.94 9.09 -11.67
CA GLY A 7 -1.11 7.64 -11.85
C GLY A 7 -2.20 7.07 -10.95
N LEU A 8 -2.26 7.50 -9.68
CA LEU A 8 -3.28 7.04 -8.75
C LEU A 8 -4.68 7.56 -9.13
N TYR A 9 -4.77 8.83 -9.51
CA TYR A 9 -6.00 9.42 -10.04
C TYR A 9 -6.51 8.68 -11.28
N TYR A 10 -5.60 8.30 -12.19
CA TYR A 10 -5.95 7.48 -13.35
C TYR A 10 -6.55 6.13 -12.93
N ILE A 11 -5.92 5.42 -11.99
CA ILE A 11 -6.43 4.14 -11.49
C ILE A 11 -7.82 4.31 -10.87
N HIS A 12 -8.02 5.32 -10.02
CA HIS A 12 -9.28 5.58 -9.31
C HIS A 12 -10.45 5.92 -10.25
N THR A 13 -10.17 6.61 -11.36
CA THR A 13 -11.18 6.97 -12.36
C THR A 13 -11.39 5.87 -13.41
N SER A 14 -10.49 4.91 -13.52
CA SER A 14 -10.58 3.78 -14.45
C SER A 14 -11.63 2.73 -14.05
N LYS A 15 -11.75 1.65 -14.85
CA LYS A 15 -12.56 0.48 -14.52
C LYS A 15 -12.01 -0.33 -13.34
N ILE A 16 -10.73 -0.15 -13.01
CA ILE A 16 -10.04 -0.87 -11.93
C ILE A 16 -10.44 -0.32 -10.56
N LYS A 17 -10.84 0.96 -10.50
CA LYS A 17 -11.36 1.69 -9.33
C LYS A 17 -10.38 1.93 -8.19
N PHE A 18 -9.45 1.04 -7.93
CA PHE A 18 -8.45 1.17 -6.86
C PHE A 18 -7.22 0.31 -7.18
N HIS A 19 -6.09 0.61 -6.56
CA HIS A 19 -4.88 -0.19 -6.66
C HIS A 19 -4.91 -1.36 -5.67
N GLY A 20 -5.24 -1.07 -4.40
CA GLY A 20 -5.41 -2.03 -3.31
C GLY A 20 -4.13 -2.69 -2.78
N ASN A 21 -2.99 -2.43 -3.40
CA ASN A 21 -1.66 -2.86 -2.95
C ASN A 21 -0.57 -1.84 -3.27
N LEU A 22 -0.91 -0.55 -3.14
CA LEU A 22 0.03 0.53 -3.40
C LEU A 22 1.14 0.52 -2.35
N SER A 23 2.39 0.58 -2.78
CA SER A 23 3.59 0.66 -1.93
C SER A 23 4.75 1.26 -2.71
N SER A 24 5.81 1.69 -2.02
CA SER A 24 7.03 2.19 -2.68
C SER A 24 7.68 1.13 -3.59
N LYS A 25 7.57 -0.17 -3.24
CA LYS A 25 8.02 -1.31 -4.07
C LYS A 25 7.26 -1.46 -5.39
N ASN A 26 6.03 -0.95 -5.44
CA ASN A 26 5.16 -0.97 -6.61
C ASN A 26 5.24 0.32 -7.44
N CYS A 27 6.15 1.21 -7.07
CA CYS A 27 6.53 2.39 -7.84
C CYS A 27 7.95 2.20 -8.38
N PHE A 28 8.15 2.41 -9.68
CA PHE A 28 9.48 2.39 -10.28
C PHE A 28 9.69 3.60 -11.18
N VAL A 29 10.93 4.05 -11.27
CA VAL A 29 11.32 5.19 -12.10
C VAL A 29 12.02 4.65 -13.35
N ASP A 30 11.56 5.09 -14.52
CA ASP A 30 12.20 4.72 -15.78
C ASP A 30 13.42 5.61 -16.12
N ASN A 31 14.09 5.33 -17.23
CA ASN A 31 15.25 6.09 -17.69
C ASN A 31 14.95 7.55 -18.06
N ARG A 32 13.67 7.94 -18.11
CA ARG A 32 13.22 9.32 -18.36
C ARG A 32 12.81 10.03 -17.08
N TRP A 33 13.13 9.47 -15.91
CA TRP A 33 12.76 10.01 -14.60
C TRP A 33 11.25 10.08 -14.38
N ILE A 34 10.48 9.21 -15.05
CA ILE A 34 9.03 9.14 -14.89
C ILE A 34 8.69 7.99 -13.95
N LEU A 35 7.90 8.28 -12.91
CA LEU A 35 7.36 7.24 -12.03
C LEU A 35 6.24 6.46 -12.71
N LYS A 36 6.28 5.14 -12.59
CA LYS A 36 5.28 4.20 -13.07
C LYS A 36 4.80 3.33 -11.91
N ILE A 37 3.51 3.01 -11.94
CA ILE A 37 2.83 2.18 -10.94
C ILE A 37 2.61 0.79 -11.54
N LYS A 38 2.90 -0.29 -10.81
CA LYS A 38 2.69 -1.69 -11.23
C LYS A 38 1.73 -2.43 -10.29
N GLU A 39 1.31 -3.63 -10.69
CA GLU A 39 0.52 -4.56 -9.84
C GLU A 39 -0.85 -4.03 -9.37
N PHE A 40 -1.42 -3.06 -10.11
CA PHE A 40 -2.81 -2.63 -9.93
C PHE A 40 -3.78 -3.59 -10.64
N GLY A 41 -5.00 -3.73 -10.12
CA GLY A 41 -6.03 -4.60 -10.71
C GLY A 41 -5.85 -6.10 -10.47
N LEU A 42 -4.81 -6.53 -9.77
CA LEU A 42 -4.65 -7.94 -9.38
C LEU A 42 -5.76 -8.38 -8.42
N LEU A 43 -6.14 -7.53 -7.48
CA LEU A 43 -7.19 -7.84 -6.50
C LEU A 43 -8.59 -7.91 -7.12
N THR A 44 -8.84 -7.19 -8.21
CA THR A 44 -10.09 -7.32 -8.98
C THR A 44 -10.12 -8.60 -9.83
N LEU A 45 -8.98 -9.24 -10.10
CA LEU A 45 -8.90 -10.50 -10.84
C LEU A 45 -9.00 -11.73 -9.91
N ILE A 46 -8.64 -11.56 -8.65
CA ILE A 46 -8.69 -12.61 -7.63
C ILE A 46 -10.02 -12.45 -6.87
N GLU A 47 -11.14 -12.74 -7.54
CA GLU A 47 -12.48 -12.65 -6.92
C GLU A 47 -12.67 -13.70 -5.80
N ASP A 48 -11.91 -14.80 -5.81
CA ASP A 48 -12.14 -15.99 -4.95
C ASP A 48 -11.16 -16.18 -3.76
N ASN A 49 -10.07 -15.43 -3.68
CA ASN A 49 -9.10 -15.54 -2.58
C ASN A 49 -8.87 -14.17 -1.96
N ARG A 50 -9.92 -13.60 -1.37
CA ARG A 50 -9.73 -12.48 -0.44
C ARG A 50 -8.91 -13.01 0.72
N TYR A 51 -7.60 -12.76 0.65
CA TYR A 51 -6.58 -12.93 1.67
C TYR A 51 -6.90 -14.02 2.69
N ASN A 52 -6.30 -15.20 2.52
CA ASN A 52 -6.38 -16.24 3.52
C ASN A 52 -6.03 -15.63 4.89
N GLU A 53 -6.98 -15.70 5.81
CA GLU A 53 -6.91 -15.34 7.23
C GLU A 53 -5.63 -15.85 7.94
N ASN A 54 -4.92 -16.80 7.32
CA ASN A 54 -3.68 -17.40 7.78
C ASN A 54 -2.39 -16.70 7.33
N ASP A 55 -2.43 -15.68 6.46
CA ASP A 55 -1.19 -15.05 5.95
C ASP A 55 -0.48 -14.12 6.97
N CYS A 56 -1.17 -13.72 8.06
CA CYS A 56 -0.59 -12.85 9.10
C CYS A 56 -1.11 -13.07 10.53
N MET A 57 -1.87 -14.15 10.80
CA MET A 57 -2.44 -14.39 12.13
C MET A 57 -1.50 -15.21 13.03
N TYR A 58 -0.29 -14.71 13.32
CA TYR A 58 0.49 -15.13 14.49
C TYR A 58 1.37 -13.97 14.96
N LEU A 59 0.75 -12.98 15.63
CA LEU A 59 1.46 -11.98 16.43
C LEU A 59 1.92 -12.60 17.76
N THR A 60 2.82 -13.58 17.69
CA THR A 60 3.62 -14.05 18.83
C THR A 60 5.02 -14.36 18.32
N GLU A 61 5.95 -13.46 18.65
CA GLU A 61 7.42 -13.60 18.49
C GLU A 61 7.93 -13.87 17.06
N GLY A 62 8.06 -12.79 16.29
CA GLY A 62 8.82 -12.77 15.04
C GLY A 62 8.05 -12.05 13.94
N VAL A 63 8.66 -11.00 13.36
CA VAL A 63 8.09 -10.33 12.17
C VAL A 63 8.13 -11.34 11.03
N CYS A 64 6.99 -11.98 10.75
CA CYS A 64 6.82 -12.79 9.55
C CYS A 64 7.16 -11.92 8.33
N GLU A 65 7.91 -12.46 7.38
CA GLU A 65 8.35 -11.73 6.19
C GLU A 65 7.15 -11.19 5.37
N ASN A 66 5.98 -11.86 5.45
CA ASN A 66 4.73 -11.39 4.86
C ASN A 66 4.14 -10.16 5.58
N CYS A 67 4.45 -9.92 6.86
CA CYS A 67 3.98 -8.74 7.58
C CYS A 67 4.50 -7.43 6.97
N ARG A 68 5.64 -7.47 6.26
CA ARG A 68 6.18 -6.28 5.59
C ARG A 68 5.24 -5.74 4.52
N ASN A 69 4.41 -6.57 3.89
CA ASN A 69 3.45 -6.12 2.88
C ASN A 69 2.29 -5.32 3.49
N TYR A 70 2.14 -5.34 4.82
CA TYR A 70 1.11 -4.61 5.54
C TYR A 70 1.54 -3.21 5.99
N LEU A 71 2.83 -2.85 5.84
CA LEU A 71 3.36 -1.56 6.30
C LEU A 71 2.74 -0.36 5.55
N TRP A 72 2.25 -0.55 4.33
CA TRP A 72 1.54 0.49 3.57
C TRP A 72 0.03 0.43 3.74
N LYS A 73 -0.50 -0.59 4.42
CA LYS A 73 -1.95 -0.79 4.52
C LYS A 73 -2.57 0.14 5.55
N SER A 74 -3.75 0.63 5.21
CA SER A 74 -4.51 1.50 6.09
C SER A 74 -5.01 0.76 7.33
N PRO A 75 -5.19 1.44 8.47
CA PRO A 75 -5.68 0.80 9.69
C PRO A 75 -7.05 0.17 9.49
N GLU A 76 -7.94 0.77 8.69
CA GLU A 76 -9.24 0.20 8.36
C GLU A 76 -9.13 -1.07 7.50
N PHE A 77 -8.08 -1.20 6.68
CA PHE A 77 -7.78 -2.46 5.99
C PHE A 77 -7.32 -3.54 6.96
N LEU A 78 -6.51 -3.19 7.97
CA LEU A 78 -5.98 -4.13 8.96
C LEU A 78 -7.04 -4.62 9.97
N GLN A 79 -8.02 -3.78 10.27
CA GLN A 79 -9.10 -4.07 11.22
C GLN A 79 -10.23 -4.92 10.63
N ASN A 80 -10.13 -5.31 9.35
CA ASN A 80 -11.26 -5.65 8.50
C ASN A 80 -11.80 -7.08 8.70
N ILE A 81 -12.14 -7.43 9.93
CA ILE A 81 -12.99 -8.59 10.22
C ILE A 81 -14.47 -8.25 9.91
N VAL A 82 -14.93 -6.98 10.01
CA VAL A 82 -16.37 -6.66 9.82
C VAL A 82 -16.67 -5.18 9.46
N ASN A 83 -15.98 -4.52 8.51
CA ASN A 83 -16.38 -3.16 8.12
C ASN A 83 -17.05 -3.08 6.72
N PRO A 84 -18.39 -3.00 6.63
CA PRO A 84 -19.10 -2.83 5.36
C PRO A 84 -18.89 -1.44 4.71
N MET A 85 -18.20 -0.51 5.37
CA MET A 85 -17.86 0.82 4.83
C MET A 85 -16.40 0.94 4.37
N TYR A 86 -15.68 -0.19 4.19
CA TYR A 86 -14.32 -0.16 3.66
C TYR A 86 -14.29 0.53 2.30
N ASN A 87 -13.45 1.57 2.18
CA ASN A 87 -13.26 2.33 0.96
C ASN A 87 -11.84 2.10 0.43
N GLU A 88 -11.74 1.34 -0.66
CA GLU A 88 -10.49 0.93 -1.27
C GLU A 88 -9.67 2.12 -1.78
N GLN A 89 -10.34 3.16 -2.30
CA GLN A 89 -9.65 4.36 -2.77
C GLN A 89 -9.02 5.10 -1.60
N MET A 90 -9.70 5.21 -0.46
CA MET A 90 -9.14 5.85 0.74
C MET A 90 -7.96 5.05 1.31
N SER A 91 -8.01 3.71 1.22
CA SER A 91 -6.89 2.85 1.57
C SER A 91 -5.65 3.11 0.68
N ASP A 92 -5.85 3.34 -0.62
CA ASP A 92 -4.75 3.78 -1.50
C ASP A 92 -4.22 5.17 -1.11
N ILE A 93 -5.08 6.11 -0.70
CA ILE A 93 -4.65 7.44 -0.23
C ILE A 93 -3.80 7.34 1.03
N PHE A 94 -4.15 6.46 1.97
CA PHE A 94 -3.31 6.17 3.12
C PHE A 94 -1.93 5.63 2.69
N SER A 95 -1.93 4.63 1.81
CA SER A 95 -0.71 4.03 1.26
C SER A 95 0.18 5.08 0.58
N PHE A 96 -0.42 6.00 -0.16
CA PHE A 96 0.26 7.15 -0.76
C PHE A 96 0.92 8.05 0.30
N GLY A 97 0.24 8.31 1.44
CA GLY A 97 0.80 9.06 2.55
C GLY A 97 2.06 8.41 3.15
N VAL A 98 2.08 7.09 3.27
CA VAL A 98 3.27 6.34 3.71
C VAL A 98 4.42 6.51 2.71
N ILE A 99 4.15 6.42 1.40
CA ILE A 99 5.17 6.64 0.35
C ILE A 99 5.71 8.07 0.41
N LEU A 100 4.86 9.07 0.67
CA LEU A 100 5.32 10.44 0.85
C LEU A 100 6.23 10.59 2.07
N GLN A 101 5.91 9.92 3.18
CA GLN A 101 6.78 9.91 4.35
C GLN A 101 8.13 9.25 4.06
N GLU A 102 8.16 8.12 3.34
CA GLU A 102 9.40 7.49 2.88
C GLU A 102 10.23 8.47 2.04
N CYS A 103 9.62 9.15 1.07
CA CYS A 103 10.31 10.15 0.24
C CYS A 103 10.84 11.34 1.05
N TYR A 104 10.09 11.81 2.05
CA TYR A 104 10.47 12.98 2.85
C TYR A 104 11.58 12.66 3.84
N THR A 105 11.51 11.48 4.47
CA THR A 105 12.45 11.07 5.52
C THR A 105 13.65 10.30 4.99
N ASN A 106 13.57 9.79 3.75
CA ASN A 106 14.52 8.85 3.16
C ASN A 106 14.75 7.60 4.04
N ARG A 107 13.68 7.15 4.70
CA ARG A 107 13.64 5.99 5.60
C ARG A 107 12.55 5.03 5.15
N GLY A 108 12.60 3.80 5.65
CA GLY A 108 11.56 2.81 5.44
C GLY A 108 10.22 3.23 6.06
N PRO A 109 9.11 2.59 5.66
CA PRO A 109 7.80 2.85 6.24
C PRO A 109 7.83 2.56 7.74
N TRP A 110 7.34 3.49 8.56
CA TRP A 110 7.31 3.40 10.03
C TRP A 110 8.68 3.35 10.74
N GLU A 111 9.78 3.57 10.02
CA GLU A 111 11.10 3.65 10.64
C GLU A 111 11.22 4.96 11.45
N GLN A 112 11.39 4.84 12.76
CA GLN A 112 11.50 5.99 13.66
C GLN A 112 12.86 6.68 13.52
N GLN A 113 12.89 7.96 13.87
CA GLN A 113 14.14 8.68 14.02
C GLN A 113 14.83 8.19 15.29
N ASP A 114 16.05 7.65 15.19
CA ASP A 114 16.85 7.33 16.37
C ASP A 114 16.94 8.59 17.23
N SER A 115 16.37 8.52 18.44
CA SER A 115 16.28 9.63 19.39
C SER A 115 17.62 9.95 20.08
N ASN A 116 18.74 9.66 19.42
CA ASN A 116 20.09 9.92 19.91
C ASN A 116 20.67 11.20 19.30
N ILE A 117 19.96 12.33 19.49
CA ILE A 117 20.52 13.68 19.35
C ILE A 117 20.42 14.37 20.71
#